data_AF-A0A920LG63-F1
#
_entry.id   AF-A0A920LG63-F1
#
_cell.length_a   1.000
_cell.length_b   1.000
_cell.length_c   1.000
_cell.angle_alpha   90.00
_cell.angle_beta   90.00
_cell.angle_gamma   90.00
#
_symmetry.space_group_name_H-M   'P 1'
#
loop_
_entity.id
_entity.type
_entity.pdbx_description
1 polymer ?
#
loop_
_entity_poly.entity_id
_entity_poly.type
_entity_poly.pdbx_seq_one_letter_code
_entity_poly.pdbx_strand_id
1 'polypeptide(L)' 'MKVSAQELIKIGIVDEIISEPNGGAHRNYSKTARAIKSSILENIAKFKAIDMDKLLEMRYQKLLKIG' A
#
# COMPACT_ATOMS: atom_id res chain seq x y z
N MET A 1 5.20 -20.71 -4.70
CA MET A 1 5.25 -19.60 -3.72
C MET A 1 4.61 -18.40 -4.38
N LYS A 2 3.56 -17.81 -3.79
CA LYS A 2 2.88 -16.63 -4.36
C LYS A 2 3.60 -15.37 -3.89
N VAL A 3 4.28 -14.68 -4.80
CA VAL A 3 5.18 -13.55 -4.46
C VAL A 3 4.92 -12.31 -5.31
N SER A 4 4.05 -12.40 -6.32
CA SER A 4 3.71 -11.23 -7.13
C SER A 4 2.80 -10.28 -6.36
N ALA A 5 2.90 -8.97 -6.65
CA ALA A 5 2.06 -7.96 -6.03
C ALA A 5 0.56 -8.28 -6.19
N GLN A 6 0.15 -8.78 -7.37
CA GLN A 6 -1.22 -9.17 -7.68
C GLN A 6 -1.71 -10.36 -6.85
N GLU A 7 -0.80 -11.24 -6.41
CA GLU A 7 -1.17 -12.32 -5.51
C GLU A 7 -1.21 -11.85 -4.06
N LEU A 8 -0.25 -11.02 -3.64
CA LEU A 8 -0.18 -10.47 -2.28
C LEU A 8 -1.41 -9.63 -1.94
N ILE A 9 -1.97 -8.89 -2.90
CA ILE A 9 -3.20 -8.12 -2.68
C ILE A 9 -4.42 -9.02 -2.55
N LYS A 10 -4.47 -10.16 -3.26
CA LYS A 10 -5.59 -11.12 -3.19
C LYS A 10 -5.63 -11.85 -1.84
N ILE A 11 -4.47 -12.07 -1.23
CA ILE A 11 -4.37 -12.67 0.11
C ILE A 11 -4.44 -11.61 1.23
N GLY A 12 -4.66 -10.34 0.89
CA GLY A 12 -4.88 -9.27 1.87
C GLY A 12 -3.63 -8.86 2.66
N ILE A 13 -2.42 -9.21 2.21
CA ILE A 13 -1.17 -8.83 2.87
C ILE A 13 -0.82 -7.36 2.55
N VAL A 14 -1.07 -6.91 1.33
CA VAL A 14 -0.83 -5.53 0.88
C VAL A 14 -2.17 -4.85 0.56
N ASP A 15 -2.26 -3.55 0.80
CA ASP A 15 -3.51 -2.78 0.59
C ASP A 15 -3.60 -2.12 -0.79
N GLU A 16 -2.46 -1.86 -1.42
CA GLU A 16 -2.37 -1.09 -2.66
C GLU A 16 -1.21 -1.60 -3.53
N ILE A 17 -1.40 -1.54 -4.86
CA ILE A 17 -0.34 -1.77 -5.85
C ILE A 17 -0.12 -0.48 -6.63
N ILE A 18 1.10 0.05 -6.56
CA ILE A 18 1.50 1.23 -7.32
C ILE A 18 1.97 0.78 -8.70
N SER A 19 1.29 1.24 -9.76
CA SER A 19 1.62 0.83 -11.12
C SER A 19 2.92 1.46 -11.61
N GLU A 20 3.77 0.64 -12.23
CA GLU A 20 5.01 1.10 -12.83
C GLU A 20 4.78 1.73 -14.22
N PRO A 21 5.67 2.63 -14.67
CA PRO A 21 5.71 3.09 -16.06
C PRO A 21 5.88 1.93 -17.04
N ASN A 22 5.48 2.14 -18.30
CA ASN A 22 5.63 1.12 -19.34
C ASN A 22 7.11 0.73 -19.50
N GLY A 23 7.41 -0.56 -19.34
CA GLY A 23 8.76 -1.13 -19.33
C GLY A 23 9.49 -1.08 -17.99
N GLY A 24 8.83 -0.63 -16.92
CA GLY A 24 9.30 -0.77 -15.53
C GLY A 24 9.74 0.53 -14.87
N ALA A 25 9.82 0.50 -13.53
CA ALA A 25 10.14 1.63 -12.67
C ALA A 25 11.48 2.31 -13.01
N HIS A 26 12.48 1.52 -13.42
CA HIS A 26 13.82 1.99 -13.77
C HIS A 26 13.86 2.85 -15.04
N ARG A 27 12.84 2.79 -15.90
CA ARG A 27 12.79 3.58 -17.14
C ARG A 27 12.35 5.03 -16.91
N ASN A 28 11.66 5.30 -15.80
CA ASN A 28 11.22 6.66 -15.48
C ASN A 28 11.08 6.86 -13.97
N TYR A 29 12.23 7.09 -13.32
CA TYR A 29 12.31 7.32 -11.88
C TYR A 29 11.41 8.49 -11.43
N SER A 30 11.37 9.59 -12.18
CA SER A 30 10.58 10.77 -11.82
C SER A 30 9.07 10.51 -11.85
N LYS A 31 8.57 9.67 -12.76
CA LYS A 31 7.16 9.26 -12.79
C LYS A 31 6.86 8.30 -11.64
N THR A 32 7.72 7.31 -11.41
CA THR A 32 7.57 6.33 -10.33
C THR A 32 7.59 7.03 -8.96
N ALA A 33 8.54 7.92 -8.71
CA ALA A 33 8.65 8.66 -7.46
C ALA A 33 7.42 9.54 -7.20
N ARG A 34 6.83 10.15 -8.24
CA ARG A 34 5.58 10.90 -8.11
C ARG A 34 4.41 10.00 -7.75
N ALA A 35 4.29 8.84 -8.39
CA ALA A 35 3.24 7.87 -8.05
C ALA A 35 3.35 7.40 -6.59
N ILE A 36 4.57 7.07 -6.14
CA ILE A 36 4.85 6.71 -4.75
C ILE A 36 4.48 7.85 -3.80
N LYS A 37 4.91 9.08 -4.11
CA LYS A 37 4.61 10.25 -3.27
C LYS A 37 3.09 10.46 -3.12
N SER A 38 2.33 10.38 -4.21
CA SER A 38 0.88 10.55 -4.16
C SER A 38 0.22 9.47 -3.28
N SER A 39 0.54 8.20 -3.50
CA SER A 39 0.00 7.10 -2.68
C SER A 39 0.31 7.27 -1.19
N ILE A 40 1.56 7.62 -0.84
CA ILE A 40 1.92 7.85 0.56
C ILE A 40 1.12 9.01 1.17
N LEU A 41 1.00 10.14 0.47
CA LEU A 41 0.28 11.32 0.97
C LEU A 41 -1.21 11.03 1.16
N GLU A 42 -1.84 10.33 0.22
CA GLU A 42 -3.24 9.92 0.32
C GLU A 42 -3.48 8.98 1.50
N ASN A 43 -2.63 7.96 1.68
CA ASN A 43 -2.73 7.04 2.80
C ASN A 43 -2.50 7.75 4.15
N ILE A 44 -1.51 8.64 4.25
CA ILE A 44 -1.29 9.43 5.48
C ILE A 44 -2.52 10.29 5.78
N ALA A 45 -3.07 10.99 4.79
CA ALA A 45 -4.27 11.82 4.99
C ALA A 45 -5.46 10.98 5.47
N LYS A 46 -5.66 9.80 4.87
CA LYS A 46 -6.71 8.85 5.24
C LYS A 46 -6.57 8.38 6.70
N PHE A 47 -5.37 7.94 7.11
CA PHE A 47 -5.17 7.44 8.47
C PHE A 47 -5.13 8.55 9.52
N LYS A 48 -4.71 9.77 9.16
CA LYS A 48 -4.72 10.93 10.06
C LYS A 48 -6.14 11.37 10.43
N ALA A 49 -7.13 11.08 9.59
CA ALA A 49 -8.54 11.36 9.89
C ALA A 49 -9.19 10.32 10.82
N ILE A 50 -8.47 9.25 11.19
CA ILE A 50 -8.97 8.20 12.08
C ILE A 50 -8.48 8.49 13.50
N ASP A 51 -9.37 8.31 14.46
CA ASP A 51 -9.03 8.39 15.89
C ASP A 51 -7.95 7.38 16.28
N MET A 52 -7.10 7.72 17.25
CA MET A 52 -5.95 6.92 17.65
C MET A 52 -6.36 5.51 18.12
N ASP A 53 -7.38 5.40 18.96
CA ASP A 53 -7.82 4.11 19.50
C ASP A 53 -8.33 3.21 18.38
N LYS A 54 -9.08 3.79 17.46
CA LYS A 54 -9.58 3.10 16.27
C LYS A 54 -8.45 2.70 15.32
N LEU A 55 -7.42 3.53 15.16
CA LEU A 55 -6.26 3.22 14.31
C LEU A 55 -5.47 2.04 14.87
N LEU A 56 -5.30 1.97 16.19
CA LEU A 56 -4.65 0.85 16.87
C LEU A 56 -5.45 -0.44 16.72
N GLU A 57 -6.77 -0.39 16.92
CA GLU A 57 -7.65 -1.53 16.72
C GLU A 57 -7.59 -2.04 15.27
N MET A 58 -7.66 -1.14 14.29
CA MET A 58 -7.54 -1.50 12.87
C MET A 58 -6.21 -2.20 12.56
N ARG A 59 -5.10 -1.72 13.15
CA ARG A 59 -3.78 -2.35 12.98
C ARG A 59 -3.76 -3.75 13.59
N TYR A 60 -4.31 -3.91 14.79
CA TYR A 60 -4.38 -5.20 15.47
C TYR A 60 -5.19 -6.22 14.67
N GLN A 61 -6.38 -5.84 14.22
CA GLN A 61 -7.24 -6.68 13.38
C GLN A 61 -6.58 -7.05 12.05
N LYS A 62 -5.83 -6.14 11.44
CA LYS A 62 -5.10 -6.43 10.20
C LYS A 62 -4.06 -7.53 10.41
N LEU A 63 -3.29 -7.47 11.51
CA LEU A 63 -2.26 -8.47 11.81
C LEU A 63 -2.88 -9.84 12.13
N LEU A 64 -4.00 -9.88 12.86
CA LEU A 64 -4.71 -11.13 13.16
C LEU A 64 -5.29 -11.83 11.93
N LYS A 65 -5.68 -11.06 10.89
CA LYS A 65 -6.19 -11.61 9.63
C LYS A 65 -5.10 -12.24 8.76
N ILE A 66 -3.83 -11.94 9.03
CA ILE A 66 -2.70 -12.53 8.33
C ILE A 66 -2.36 -13.85 9.07
N GLY A 67 -3.03 -14.93 8.69
CA GLY A 67 -2.90 -16.26 9.26
C GLY A 67 -3.41 -17.34 8.31
#